data_AF-A0A914NB14-F1
#
_entry.id   AF-A0A914NB14-F1
#
_cell.length_a   1.000
_cell.length_b   1.000
_cell.length_c   1.000
_cell.angle_alpha   90.00
_cell.angle_beta   90.00
_cell.angle_gamma   90.00
#
_symmetry.space_group_name_H-M   'P 1'
#
loop_
_entity.id
_entity.type
_entity.pdbx_description
1 polymer ?
#
loop_
_entity_poly.entity_id
_entity_poly.type
_entity_poly.pdbx_seq_one_letter_code
_entity_poly.pdbx_strand_id
1 'polypeptide(L)'
;MEPIKTRCANVENFVKDISENVNCITVPIYDAFGPAIEDNKCEAIIVSDETIKGAEAVNDKRKEKGLRPLKIHPIKLLGNEQLNDKILKEIKLSSSAKRREMLGSILKEPKDSPDEIISNKHYLIGLTGGIASGKTHIAKYLASQGCEVIECDQLVHKIYSESEKLRNKLAEEFGLDILVNGNIDRKKLGELVFEDKQKLQRLNNIVWPITFERVKEIIKKSEREIVVIDAALLLEAGWGKYLNQVWCTFVPKNEAIERIVARDNVSKENAMERLASQLSNSERISKSNVVFCSLWEYSETERQVCKALELIRNDYLPK
;
A
#
# COMPACT_ATOMS: atom_id res chain seq x y z
N MET A 1 13.27 -11.72 6.33
CA MET A 1 12.69 -11.95 7.68
C MET A 1 13.88 -12.18 8.59
N GLU A 2 13.95 -11.53 9.76
CA GLU A 2 15.10 -11.67 10.66
C GLU A 2 15.31 -13.13 11.12
N PRO A 3 16.56 -13.57 11.32
CA PRO A 3 16.85 -14.92 11.83
C PRO A 3 16.13 -15.19 13.16
N ILE A 4 15.63 -16.42 13.35
CA ILE A 4 14.95 -16.85 14.58
C ILE A 4 15.80 -16.54 15.81
N LYS A 5 17.10 -16.87 15.75
CA LYS A 5 18.06 -16.62 16.85
C LYS A 5 18.09 -15.15 17.27
N THR A 6 18.06 -14.23 16.30
CA THR A 6 18.07 -12.79 16.55
C THR A 6 16.76 -12.34 17.22
N ARG A 7 15.62 -12.82 16.73
CA ARG A 7 14.31 -12.49 17.31
C ARG A 7 14.16 -13.02 18.74
N CYS A 8 14.61 -14.25 19.00
CA CYS A 8 14.67 -14.83 20.34
C CYS A 8 15.54 -14.00 21.29
N ALA A 9 16.77 -13.67 20.88
CA ALA A 9 17.69 -12.86 21.68
C ALA A 9 17.12 -11.47 22.02
N ASN A 10 16.40 -10.83 21.09
CA ASN A 10 15.77 -9.53 21.34
C ASN A 10 14.71 -9.61 22.45
N VAL A 11 13.89 -10.67 22.47
CA VAL A 11 12.88 -10.86 23.52
C VAL A 11 13.52 -11.15 24.87
N GLU A 12 14.54 -12.02 24.91
CA GLU A 12 15.24 -12.34 26.15
C GLU A 12 15.94 -11.11 26.76
N ASN A 13 16.60 -10.31 25.92
CA ASN A 13 17.26 -9.08 26.36
C ASN A 13 16.25 -8.06 26.90
N PHE A 14 15.10 -7.90 26.25
CA PHE A 14 14.04 -7.01 26.71
C PHE A 14 13.49 -7.42 28.08
N VAL A 15 13.23 -8.73 28.29
CA VAL A 15 12.74 -9.21 29.59
C VAL A 15 13.78 -9.00 30.69
N LYS A 16 15.07 -9.26 30.40
CA LYS A 16 16.16 -9.01 31.35
C LYS A 16 16.29 -7.53 31.73
N ASP A 17 16.09 -6.63 30.77
CA ASP A 17 16.13 -5.18 31.00
C ASP A 17 15.00 -4.69 31.92
N ILE A 18 13.83 -5.33 31.82
CA ILE A 18 12.65 -4.97 32.62
C ILE A 18 12.66 -5.63 33.99
N SER A 19 13.19 -6.84 34.10
CA SER A 19 13.18 -7.59 35.36
C SER A 19 14.35 -8.55 35.47
N GLU A 20 15.17 -8.35 36.50
CA GLU A 20 16.26 -9.25 36.86
C GLU A 20 15.76 -10.56 37.52
N ASN A 21 14.50 -10.58 37.96
CA ASN A 21 13.90 -11.71 38.68
C ASN A 21 13.11 -12.67 37.76
N VAL A 22 13.08 -12.41 36.46
CA VAL A 22 12.33 -13.23 35.49
C VAL A 22 13.30 -13.97 34.57
N ASN A 23 13.28 -15.30 34.64
CA ASN A 23 13.98 -16.13 33.66
C ASN A 23 13.14 -16.26 32.38
N CYS A 24 13.61 -15.68 31.28
CA CYS A 24 12.93 -15.74 29.99
C CYS A 24 13.46 -16.91 29.16
N ILE A 25 12.55 -17.81 28.74
CA ILE A 25 12.85 -18.89 27.80
C ILE A 25 12.08 -18.58 26.52
N THR A 26 12.79 -18.41 25.40
CA THR A 26 12.15 -18.21 24.11
C THR A 26 12.13 -19.49 23.30
N VAL A 27 11.00 -19.73 22.61
CA VAL A 27 10.88 -20.82 21.65
C VAL A 27 10.35 -20.32 20.32
N PRO A 28 10.83 -20.87 19.21
CA PRO A 28 10.24 -20.61 17.90
C PRO A 28 8.81 -21.13 17.82
N ILE A 29 7.93 -20.34 17.20
CA ILE A 29 6.54 -20.71 16.97
C ILE A 29 6.46 -21.44 15.63
N TYR A 30 6.08 -22.72 15.67
CA TYR A 30 5.89 -23.56 14.48
C TYR A 30 4.43 -23.96 14.25
N ASP A 31 3.59 -23.82 15.27
CA ASP A 31 2.15 -24.07 15.25
C ASP A 31 1.39 -22.97 16.00
N ALA A 32 0.08 -22.92 15.84
CA ALA A 32 -0.76 -21.84 16.36
C ALA A 32 -0.86 -21.78 17.90
N PHE A 33 -0.47 -22.85 18.61
CA PHE A 33 -0.59 -22.98 20.06
C PHE A 33 0.76 -22.96 20.78
N GLY A 34 1.82 -23.40 20.11
CA GLY A 34 3.19 -23.36 20.59
C GLY A 34 3.44 -24.26 21.81
N PRO A 35 4.46 -23.95 22.64
CA PRO A 35 4.87 -24.83 23.74
C PRO A 35 3.78 -24.99 24.81
N ALA A 36 2.80 -24.08 24.84
CA ALA A 36 1.73 -24.06 25.82
C ALA A 36 0.83 -25.30 25.74
N ILE A 37 0.86 -26.09 24.66
CA ILE A 37 0.10 -27.36 24.57
C ILE A 37 0.95 -28.61 24.73
N GLU A 38 2.22 -28.46 25.09
CA GLU A 38 3.18 -29.57 25.23
C GLU A 38 3.89 -29.53 26.58
N ASP A 39 4.23 -28.35 27.07
CA ASP A 39 4.93 -28.17 28.33
C ASP A 39 3.97 -28.35 29.52
N ASN A 40 4.24 -29.36 30.34
CA ASN A 40 3.49 -29.67 31.54
C ASN A 40 3.88 -28.80 32.74
N LYS A 41 4.99 -28.05 32.65
CA LYS A 41 5.46 -27.11 33.66
C LYS A 41 4.79 -25.75 33.55
N CYS A 42 4.14 -25.44 32.42
CA CYS A 42 3.34 -24.24 32.31
C CYS A 42 2.16 -24.28 33.29
N GLU A 43 2.07 -23.27 34.15
CA GLU A 43 1.00 -23.13 35.16
C GLU A 43 -0.05 -22.10 34.75
N ALA A 44 0.35 -21.12 33.94
CA ALA A 44 -0.45 -19.98 33.56
C ALA A 44 -0.18 -19.55 32.11
N ILE A 45 -1.16 -18.85 31.54
CA ILE A 45 -1.03 -18.13 30.28
C ILE A 45 -1.49 -16.69 30.49
N ILE A 46 -0.63 -15.74 30.11
CA ILE A 46 -0.91 -14.31 30.22
C ILE A 46 -1.41 -13.84 28.86
N VAL A 47 -2.56 -13.18 28.84
CA VAL A 47 -3.23 -12.71 27.62
C VAL A 47 -3.78 -11.30 27.82
N SER A 48 -3.96 -10.55 26.75
CA SER A 48 -4.81 -9.37 26.80
C SER A 48 -6.29 -9.77 26.88
N ASP A 49 -7.15 -8.85 27.32
CA ASP A 49 -8.61 -9.06 27.33
C ASP A 49 -9.14 -9.56 25.96
N GLU A 50 -8.55 -9.07 24.86
CA GLU A 50 -8.93 -9.42 23.49
C GLU A 50 -8.56 -10.85 23.08
N THR A 51 -7.56 -11.44 23.74
CA THR A 51 -6.96 -12.74 23.37
C THR A 51 -7.34 -13.86 24.33
N ILE A 52 -8.28 -13.63 25.27
CA ILE A 52 -8.81 -14.63 26.20
C ILE A 52 -9.31 -15.88 25.46
N LYS A 53 -10.05 -15.73 24.35
CA LYS A 53 -10.53 -16.87 23.55
C LYS A 53 -9.39 -17.74 22.99
N GLY A 54 -8.24 -17.14 22.71
CA GLY A 54 -7.04 -17.88 22.30
C GLY A 54 -6.48 -18.74 23.45
N ALA A 55 -6.46 -18.20 24.67
CA ALA A 55 -6.08 -18.96 25.86
C ALA A 55 -7.09 -20.07 26.20
N GLU A 56 -8.39 -19.84 25.99
CA GLU A 56 -9.41 -20.89 26.11
C GLU A 56 -9.16 -22.02 25.10
N ALA A 57 -8.88 -21.69 23.83
CA ALA A 57 -8.55 -22.69 22.81
C ALA A 57 -7.26 -23.47 23.14
N VAL A 58 -6.26 -22.83 23.76
CA VAL A 58 -5.07 -23.52 24.29
C VAL A 58 -5.47 -24.52 25.37
N ASN A 59 -6.37 -24.15 26.28
CA ASN A 59 -6.85 -25.06 27.34
C ASN A 59 -7.68 -26.22 26.81
N ASP A 60 -8.51 -25.99 25.79
CA ASP A 60 -9.23 -27.06 25.09
C ASP A 60 -8.23 -28.04 24.47
N LYS A 61 -7.19 -27.53 23.81
CA LYS A 61 -6.16 -28.37 23.20
C LYS A 61 -5.30 -29.12 24.22
N ARG A 62 -5.01 -28.50 25.37
CA ARG A 62 -4.34 -29.16 26.50
C ARG A 62 -5.19 -30.29 27.06
N LYS A 63 -6.50 -30.09 27.19
CA LYS A 63 -7.43 -31.12 27.67
C LYS A 63 -7.49 -32.31 26.72
N GLU A 64 -7.55 -32.08 25.40
CA GLU A 64 -7.46 -33.14 24.39
C GLU A 64 -6.16 -33.96 24.52
N LYS A 65 -5.06 -33.32 24.90
CA LYS A 65 -3.75 -33.95 25.12
C LYS A 65 -3.55 -34.51 26.55
N GLY A 66 -4.59 -34.49 27.40
CA GLY A 66 -4.49 -34.97 28.78
C GLY A 66 -3.66 -34.09 29.72
N LEU A 67 -3.37 -32.85 29.34
CA LEU A 67 -2.65 -31.87 30.15
C LEU A 67 -3.61 -31.06 31.04
N ARG A 68 -3.10 -30.59 32.18
CA ARG A 68 -3.86 -29.70 33.09
C ARG A 68 -4.09 -28.33 32.42
N PRO A 69 -5.30 -27.75 32.49
CA PRO A 69 -5.56 -26.40 32.00
C PRO A 69 -4.65 -25.37 32.67
N LEU A 70 -4.19 -24.39 31.90
CA LEU A 70 -3.45 -23.23 32.37
C LEU A 70 -4.39 -22.22 33.03
N LYS A 71 -3.91 -21.58 34.10
CA LYS A 71 -4.58 -20.41 34.66
C LYS A 71 -4.48 -19.23 33.69
N ILE A 72 -5.63 -18.74 33.22
CA ILE A 72 -5.68 -17.59 32.31
C ILE A 72 -5.56 -16.32 33.14
N HIS A 73 -4.53 -15.52 32.87
CA HIS A 73 -4.29 -14.22 33.50
C HIS A 73 -4.50 -13.11 32.47
N PRO A 74 -5.70 -12.50 32.43
CA PRO A 74 -5.94 -11.34 31.60
C PRO A 74 -5.19 -10.12 32.16
N ILE A 75 -4.49 -9.41 31.29
CA ILE A 75 -3.85 -8.14 31.59
C ILE A 75 -4.45 -7.04 30.71
N LYS A 76 -4.70 -5.88 31.33
CA LYS A 76 -5.13 -4.69 30.61
C LYS A 76 -3.90 -4.05 29.98
N LEU A 77 -3.88 -3.96 28.66
CA LEU A 77 -2.84 -3.22 27.95
C LEU A 77 -3.09 -1.71 28.10
N LEU A 78 -2.04 -0.94 28.33
CA LEU A 78 -2.11 0.52 28.36
C LEU A 78 -2.31 1.01 26.91
N GLY A 79 -3.53 1.44 26.59
CA GLY A 79 -3.89 2.14 25.36
C GLY A 79 -4.74 3.36 25.70
N ASN A 80 -4.30 4.54 25.24
CA ASN A 80 -4.84 5.86 25.53
C ASN A 80 -6.37 5.90 25.78
N GLU A 81 -6.75 6.35 26.97
CA GLU A 81 -8.13 6.54 27.45
C GLU A 81 -8.93 7.64 26.70
N GLN A 82 -8.52 8.06 25.49
CA GLN A 82 -9.13 9.19 24.78
C GLN A 82 -10.02 8.83 23.58
N LEU A 83 -10.27 7.56 23.29
CA LEU A 83 -11.33 7.17 22.37
C LEU A 83 -12.41 6.43 23.14
N ASN A 84 -13.26 7.21 23.80
CA ASN A 84 -14.48 6.74 24.46
C ASN A 84 -15.43 6.20 23.39
N ASP A 85 -15.35 4.89 23.17
CA ASP A 85 -16.13 4.14 22.19
C ASP A 85 -17.55 3.87 22.71
N LYS A 86 -18.36 4.93 22.81
CA LYS A 86 -19.79 4.83 23.16
C LYS A 86 -20.65 4.38 21.97
N ILE A 87 -20.10 4.25 20.76
CA ILE A 87 -20.87 4.00 19.54
C ILE A 87 -20.81 2.53 19.11
N LEU A 88 -19.68 1.80 19.30
CA LEU A 88 -19.54 0.49 18.64
C LEU A 88 -19.69 -0.76 19.53
N LYS A 89 -19.77 -0.68 20.86
CA LYS A 89 -19.95 -1.86 21.74
C LYS A 89 -19.04 -3.07 21.38
N GLU A 90 -17.86 -2.85 20.81
CA GLU A 90 -16.92 -3.92 20.46
C GLU A 90 -15.54 -3.64 21.07
N ILE A 91 -15.25 -4.32 22.17
CA ILE A 91 -13.97 -4.27 22.91
C ILE A 91 -12.92 -5.14 22.17
N LYS A 92 -12.73 -4.93 20.87
CA LYS A 92 -11.86 -5.79 20.06
C LYS A 92 -11.07 -4.99 19.03
N LEU A 93 -9.98 -4.35 19.45
CA LEU A 93 -9.08 -3.62 18.57
C LEU A 93 -7.68 -4.25 18.57
N SER A 94 -7.57 -5.44 17.96
CA SER A 94 -6.27 -6.01 17.62
C SER A 94 -5.45 -5.06 16.74
N SER A 95 -4.11 -5.17 16.76
CA SER A 95 -3.22 -4.36 15.90
C SER A 95 -3.58 -4.43 14.40
N SER A 96 -4.18 -5.54 13.96
CA SER A 96 -4.69 -5.71 12.59
C SER A 96 -6.02 -4.99 12.34
N ALA A 97 -6.93 -4.95 13.32
CA ALA A 97 -8.17 -4.19 13.22
C ALA A 97 -7.90 -2.69 13.20
N LYS A 98 -7.03 -2.19 14.10
CA LYS A 98 -6.58 -0.79 14.11
C LYS A 98 -5.91 -0.39 12.79
N ARG A 99 -5.03 -1.24 12.25
CA ARG A 99 -4.41 -1.00 10.93
C ARG A 99 -5.43 -0.96 9.79
N ARG A 100 -6.48 -1.80 9.84
CA ARG A 100 -7.55 -1.78 8.83
C ARG A 100 -8.41 -0.51 8.96
N GLU A 101 -8.67 -0.05 10.18
CA GLU A 101 -9.40 1.19 10.43
C GLU A 101 -8.65 2.42 9.91
N MET A 102 -7.32 2.43 10.01
CA MET A 102 -6.46 3.50 9.47
C MET A 102 -6.49 3.60 7.94
N LEU A 103 -6.97 2.57 7.22
CA LEU A 103 -7.10 2.65 5.77
C LEU A 103 -8.16 3.68 5.38
N GLY A 104 -7.84 4.51 4.39
CA GLY A 104 -8.68 5.65 4.01
C GLY A 104 -8.63 6.85 4.97
N SER A 105 -7.88 6.77 6.08
CA SER A 105 -7.56 7.94 6.92
C SER A 105 -6.28 8.62 6.45
N ILE A 106 -6.11 9.88 6.88
CA ILE A 106 -4.86 10.63 6.72
C ILE A 106 -3.81 10.04 7.67
N LEU A 107 -2.76 9.46 7.10
CA LEU A 107 -1.60 8.94 7.82
C LEU A 107 -0.48 9.98 7.96
N LYS A 108 -0.43 10.90 7.01
CA LYS A 108 0.52 12.01 6.97
C LYS A 108 -0.22 13.24 6.50
N GLU A 109 -0.09 14.32 7.27
CA GLU A 109 -0.76 15.58 6.97
C GLU A 109 -0.50 16.01 5.51
N PRO A 110 -1.55 16.46 4.80
CA PRO A 110 -1.41 17.06 3.48
C PRO A 110 -0.47 18.26 3.56
N LYS A 111 0.19 18.58 2.44
CA LYS A 111 0.88 19.87 2.40
C LYS A 111 -0.16 20.97 2.33
N ASP A 112 -0.02 22.00 3.16
CA ASP A 112 -0.87 23.21 3.10
C ASP A 112 -0.88 23.82 1.68
N SER A 113 0.23 23.68 0.96
CA SER A 113 0.33 23.96 -0.47
C SER A 113 1.37 23.04 -1.15
N PRO A 114 1.17 22.65 -2.42
CA PRO A 114 2.21 22.00 -3.21
C PRO A 114 3.46 22.88 -3.34
N ASP A 115 4.63 22.26 -3.51
CA ASP A 115 5.91 22.99 -3.68
C ASP A 115 5.90 23.86 -4.95
N GLU A 116 5.09 23.46 -5.94
CA GLU A 116 4.81 24.24 -7.15
C GLU A 116 3.31 24.15 -7.46
N ILE A 117 2.64 25.29 -7.42
CA ILE A 117 1.18 25.39 -7.56
C ILE A 117 0.79 25.21 -9.03
N ILE A 118 0.07 24.13 -9.34
CA ILE A 118 -0.54 23.90 -10.67
C ILE A 118 -1.91 24.59 -10.78
N SER A 119 -2.71 24.52 -9.72
CA SER A 119 -4.05 25.09 -9.66
C SER A 119 -4.41 25.46 -8.22
N ASN A 120 -5.07 26.60 -8.04
CA ASN A 120 -5.69 27.00 -6.77
C ASN A 120 -7.20 26.69 -6.74
N LYS A 121 -7.75 26.17 -7.85
CA LYS A 121 -9.18 25.84 -7.99
C LYS A 121 -9.48 24.39 -7.62
N HIS A 122 -8.50 23.50 -7.78
CA HIS A 122 -8.70 22.05 -7.69
C HIS A 122 -7.90 21.46 -6.53
N TYR A 123 -8.48 20.49 -5.84
CA TYR A 123 -7.77 19.60 -4.95
C TYR A 123 -7.15 18.46 -5.74
N LEU A 124 -5.83 18.45 -5.83
CA LEU A 124 -5.05 17.52 -6.66
C LEU A 124 -4.59 16.32 -5.84
N ILE A 125 -5.01 15.13 -6.26
CA ILE A 125 -4.68 13.86 -5.63
C ILE A 125 -3.84 13.02 -6.59
N GLY A 126 -2.69 12.53 -6.14
CA GLY A 126 -1.90 11.55 -6.87
C GLY A 126 -2.29 10.14 -6.48
N LEU A 127 -2.89 9.37 -7.36
CA LEU A 127 -3.18 7.95 -7.11
C LEU A 127 -2.05 7.07 -7.65
N THR A 128 -1.45 6.28 -6.78
CA THR A 128 -0.38 5.34 -7.11
C THR A 128 -0.58 3.98 -6.45
N GLY A 129 0.27 3.02 -6.79
CA GLY A 129 0.18 1.68 -6.22
C GLY A 129 1.14 0.70 -6.85
N GLY A 130 1.39 -0.39 -6.13
CA GLY A 130 2.15 -1.51 -6.67
C GLY A 130 1.44 -2.21 -7.81
N ILE A 131 2.21 -2.96 -8.61
CA ILE A 131 1.63 -3.88 -9.58
C ILE A 131 0.58 -4.78 -8.90
N ALA A 132 -0.56 -4.96 -9.58
CA ALA A 132 -1.70 -5.75 -9.11
C ALA A 132 -2.36 -5.29 -7.78
N SER A 133 -2.14 -4.06 -7.33
CA SER A 133 -2.76 -3.51 -6.11
C SER A 133 -4.21 -3.03 -6.27
N GLY A 134 -4.85 -3.22 -7.43
CA GLY A 134 -6.24 -2.81 -7.65
C GLY A 134 -6.45 -1.30 -7.87
N LYS A 135 -5.38 -0.55 -8.19
CA LYS A 135 -5.42 0.90 -8.46
C LYS A 135 -6.50 1.30 -9.46
N THR A 136 -6.64 0.56 -10.57
CA THR A 136 -7.64 0.83 -11.61
C THR A 136 -9.08 0.77 -11.09
N HIS A 137 -9.38 -0.10 -10.12
CA HIS A 137 -10.72 -0.15 -9.52
C HIS A 137 -10.99 1.10 -8.68
N ILE A 138 -10.02 1.52 -7.86
CA ILE A 138 -10.10 2.76 -7.08
C ILE A 138 -10.27 3.99 -8.00
N ALA A 139 -9.50 4.06 -9.09
CA ALA A 139 -9.60 5.12 -10.09
C ALA A 139 -11.01 5.20 -10.70
N LYS A 140 -11.57 4.06 -11.12
CA LYS A 140 -12.95 4.01 -11.65
C LYS A 140 -13.99 4.41 -10.60
N TYR A 141 -13.81 3.98 -9.36
CA TYR A 141 -14.71 4.33 -8.27
C TYR A 141 -14.66 5.84 -7.99
N LEU A 142 -13.48 6.45 -7.93
CA LEU A 142 -13.29 7.89 -7.77
C LEU A 142 -13.99 8.69 -8.88
N ALA A 143 -13.90 8.23 -10.13
CA ALA A 143 -14.62 8.83 -11.25
C ALA A 143 -16.15 8.75 -11.05
N SER A 144 -16.67 7.60 -10.60
CA SER A 144 -18.10 7.45 -10.29
C SER A 144 -18.58 8.34 -9.14
N GLN A 145 -17.66 8.73 -8.25
CA GLN A 145 -17.92 9.67 -7.15
C GLN A 145 -17.80 11.14 -7.57
N GLY A 146 -17.65 11.43 -8.87
CA GLY A 146 -17.62 12.79 -9.40
C GLY A 146 -16.24 13.45 -9.45
N CYS A 147 -15.16 12.71 -9.23
CA CYS A 147 -13.79 13.22 -9.43
C CYS A 147 -13.43 13.18 -10.92
N GLU A 148 -12.61 14.14 -11.37
CA GLU A 148 -11.95 14.01 -12.68
C GLU A 148 -10.74 13.08 -12.52
N VAL A 149 -10.63 12.02 -13.33
CA VAL A 149 -9.52 11.06 -13.22
C VAL A 149 -8.69 11.07 -14.50
N ILE A 150 -7.42 11.47 -14.38
CA ILE A 150 -6.47 11.52 -15.47
C ILE A 150 -5.62 10.24 -15.45
N GLU A 151 -5.95 9.28 -16.31
CA GLU A 151 -5.19 8.03 -16.45
C GLU A 151 -3.91 8.26 -17.26
N CYS A 152 -2.78 8.40 -16.56
CA CYS A 152 -1.51 8.79 -17.19
C CYS A 152 -0.99 7.75 -18.17
N ASP A 153 -1.20 6.45 -17.90
CA ASP A 153 -0.77 5.38 -18.80
C ASP A 153 -1.48 5.47 -20.17
N GLN A 154 -2.79 5.76 -20.16
CA GLN A 154 -3.54 6.02 -21.40
C GLN A 154 -3.15 7.34 -22.06
N LEU A 155 -2.84 8.36 -21.25
CA LEU A 155 -2.41 9.66 -21.77
C LEU A 155 -1.08 9.54 -22.53
N VAL A 156 -0.11 8.79 -22.00
CA VAL A 156 1.16 8.51 -22.68
C VAL A 156 0.94 7.87 -24.04
N HIS A 157 -0.01 6.92 -24.16
CA HIS A 157 -0.33 6.30 -25.44
C HIS A 157 -0.82 7.31 -26.48
N LYS A 158 -1.67 8.26 -26.09
CA LYS A 158 -2.13 9.34 -26.99
C LYS A 158 -0.99 10.26 -27.38
N ILE A 159 -0.12 10.62 -26.44
CA ILE A 159 1.04 11.48 -26.70
C ILE A 159 1.98 10.84 -27.73
N TYR A 160 2.21 9.51 -27.68
CA TYR A 160 3.00 8.83 -28.70
C TYR A 160 2.46 9.00 -30.11
N SER A 161 1.13 8.99 -30.30
CA SER A 161 0.51 9.20 -31.62
C SER A 161 0.41 10.67 -32.03
N GLU A 162 0.32 11.59 -31.09
CA GLU A 162 0.07 13.02 -31.39
C GLU A 162 1.36 13.85 -31.47
N SER A 163 2.40 13.48 -30.74
CA SER A 163 3.63 14.26 -30.63
C SER A 163 4.74 13.73 -31.53
N GLU A 164 4.86 14.33 -32.72
CA GLU A 164 5.98 14.04 -33.63
C GLU A 164 7.34 14.31 -32.98
N LYS A 165 7.45 15.41 -32.21
CA LYS A 165 8.66 15.74 -31.45
C LYS A 165 9.07 14.65 -30.48
N LEU A 166 8.12 14.05 -29.75
CA LEU A 166 8.42 12.93 -28.84
C LEU A 166 8.87 11.71 -29.63
N ARG A 167 8.18 11.36 -30.73
CA ARG A 167 8.56 10.21 -31.56
C ARG A 167 9.98 10.34 -32.10
N ASN A 168 10.33 11.50 -32.64
CA ASN A 168 11.67 11.75 -33.18
C ASN A 168 12.73 11.63 -32.08
N LYS A 169 12.49 12.22 -30.90
CA LYS A 169 13.42 12.13 -29.76
C LYS A 169 13.59 10.69 -29.25
N LEU A 170 12.53 9.89 -29.23
CA LEU A 170 12.62 8.47 -28.86
C LEU A 170 13.36 7.66 -29.93
N ALA A 171 13.14 7.95 -31.20
CA ALA A 171 13.82 7.26 -32.29
C ALA A 171 15.32 7.62 -32.37
N GLU A 172 15.69 8.85 -32.02
CA GLU A 172 17.08 9.26 -31.83
C GLU A 172 17.76 8.49 -30.69
N GLU A 173 17.06 8.29 -29.56
CA GLU A 173 17.63 7.62 -28.37
C GLU A 173 17.69 6.10 -28.51
N PHE A 174 16.65 5.47 -29.08
CA PHE A 174 16.48 4.02 -29.07
C PHE A 174 16.53 3.37 -30.46
N GLY A 175 16.75 4.16 -31.51
CA GLY A 175 16.84 3.72 -32.91
C GLY A 175 15.50 3.77 -33.65
N LEU A 176 15.57 3.87 -34.99
CA LEU A 176 14.40 3.98 -35.86
C LEU A 176 13.51 2.72 -35.84
N ASP A 177 14.04 1.57 -35.43
CA ASP A 177 13.33 0.28 -35.41
C ASP A 177 12.14 0.24 -34.46
N ILE A 178 12.07 1.19 -33.51
CA ILE A 178 10.92 1.38 -32.62
C ILE A 178 9.73 2.03 -33.33
N LEU A 179 9.88 2.49 -34.58
CA LEU A 179 8.82 3.12 -35.35
C LEU A 179 8.21 2.13 -36.35
N VAL A 180 6.88 2.08 -36.41
CA VAL A 180 6.10 1.36 -37.42
C VAL A 180 5.07 2.34 -38.00
N ASN A 181 5.14 2.56 -39.32
CA ASN A 181 4.30 3.54 -40.02
C ASN A 181 4.33 4.94 -39.36
N GLY A 182 5.52 5.38 -38.93
CA GLY A 182 5.72 6.68 -38.27
C GLY A 182 5.20 6.77 -36.83
N ASN A 183 4.74 5.67 -36.23
CA ASN A 183 4.25 5.60 -34.84
C ASN A 183 5.12 4.69 -33.97
N ILE A 184 5.12 4.92 -32.65
CA ILE A 184 5.88 4.08 -31.71
C ILE A 184 5.27 2.69 -31.61
N ASP A 185 6.07 1.68 -31.94
CA ASP A 185 5.82 0.28 -31.59
C ASP A 185 6.16 0.07 -30.11
N ARG A 186 5.13 0.14 -29.27
CA ARG A 186 5.25 -0.01 -27.82
C ARG A 186 5.78 -1.37 -27.40
N LYS A 187 5.54 -2.43 -28.19
CA LYS A 187 6.02 -3.76 -27.87
C LYS A 187 7.54 -3.82 -28.03
N LYS A 188 8.05 -3.37 -29.18
CA LYS A 188 9.50 -3.27 -29.42
C LYS A 188 10.19 -2.34 -28.44
N LEU A 189 9.62 -1.15 -28.22
CA LEU A 189 10.19 -0.21 -27.24
C LEU A 189 10.20 -0.82 -25.84
N GLY A 190 9.12 -1.51 -25.45
CA GLY A 190 9.04 -2.24 -24.18
C GLY A 190 10.14 -3.29 -24.04
N GLU A 191 10.25 -4.21 -25.00
CA GLU A 191 11.31 -5.24 -25.03
C GLU A 191 12.71 -4.63 -24.88
N LEU A 192 12.96 -3.51 -25.54
CA LEU A 192 14.25 -2.82 -25.50
C LEU A 192 14.58 -2.17 -24.15
N VAL A 193 13.57 -1.66 -23.42
CA VAL A 193 13.79 -0.95 -22.15
C VAL A 193 13.56 -1.81 -20.91
N PHE A 194 12.75 -2.87 -20.97
CA PHE A 194 12.39 -3.65 -19.78
C PHE A 194 13.54 -4.46 -19.20
N GLU A 195 14.49 -4.89 -20.03
CA GLU A 195 15.67 -5.64 -19.60
C GLU A 195 16.82 -4.73 -19.12
N ASP A 196 16.72 -3.41 -19.35
CA ASP A 196 17.78 -2.46 -19.06
C ASP A 196 17.25 -1.25 -18.28
N LYS A 197 17.56 -1.24 -16.97
CA LYS A 197 17.16 -0.17 -16.05
C LYS A 197 17.63 1.21 -16.50
N GLN A 198 18.80 1.33 -17.14
CA GLN A 198 19.29 2.61 -17.62
C GLN A 198 18.46 3.10 -18.81
N LYS A 199 18.16 2.22 -19.77
CA LYS A 199 17.29 2.57 -20.90
C LYS A 199 15.88 2.94 -20.45
N LEU A 200 15.32 2.21 -19.49
CA LEU A 200 14.01 2.54 -18.90
C LEU A 200 14.04 3.93 -18.23
N GLN A 201 15.11 4.24 -17.51
CA GLN A 201 15.27 5.56 -16.90
C GLN A 201 15.37 6.67 -17.96
N ARG A 202 16.10 6.45 -19.06
CA ARG A 202 16.16 7.42 -20.17
C ARG A 202 14.81 7.62 -20.83
N LEU A 203 14.07 6.54 -21.08
CA LEU A 203 12.70 6.61 -21.61
C LEU A 203 11.81 7.47 -20.71
N ASN A 204 11.82 7.17 -19.41
CA ASN A 204 11.04 7.90 -18.41
C ASN A 204 11.42 9.39 -18.35
N ASN A 205 12.72 9.72 -18.40
CA ASN A 205 13.20 11.11 -18.42
C ASN A 205 12.75 11.89 -19.67
N ILE A 206 12.52 11.21 -20.79
CA ILE A 206 12.01 11.82 -22.01
C ILE A 206 10.49 12.00 -21.94
N VAL A 207 9.77 10.98 -21.48
CA VAL A 207 8.31 10.91 -21.54
C VAL A 207 7.65 11.70 -20.42
N TRP A 208 8.10 11.56 -19.17
CA TRP A 208 7.44 12.14 -18.00
C TRP A 208 7.25 13.65 -18.07
N PRO A 209 8.23 14.47 -18.49
CA PRO A 209 8.02 15.92 -18.59
C PRO A 209 6.88 16.27 -19.55
N ILE A 210 6.82 15.62 -20.71
CA ILE A 210 5.80 15.86 -21.73
C ILE A 210 4.42 15.41 -21.24
N THR A 211 4.36 14.24 -20.61
CA THR A 211 3.13 13.75 -19.99
C THR A 211 2.63 14.70 -18.92
N PHE A 212 3.52 15.22 -18.07
CA PHE A 212 3.15 16.11 -16.99
C PHE A 212 2.63 17.46 -17.49
N GLU A 213 3.21 18.02 -18.56
CA GLU A 213 2.66 19.22 -19.20
C GLU A 213 1.21 18.98 -19.67
N ARG A 214 0.95 17.83 -20.31
CA ARG A 214 -0.40 17.47 -20.75
C ARG A 214 -1.37 17.27 -19.58
N VAL A 215 -0.90 16.69 -18.47
CA VAL A 215 -1.67 16.60 -17.22
C VAL A 215 -2.04 18.00 -16.71
N LYS A 216 -1.09 18.94 -16.68
CA LYS A 216 -1.36 20.33 -16.26
C LYS A 216 -2.38 21.02 -17.16
N GLU A 217 -2.34 20.78 -18.47
CA GLU A 217 -3.35 21.30 -19.40
C GLU A 217 -4.75 20.75 -19.12
N ILE A 218 -4.86 19.45 -18.82
CA ILE A 218 -6.14 18.82 -18.47
C ILE A 218 -6.65 19.37 -17.14
N ILE A 219 -5.79 19.48 -16.12
CA ILE A 219 -6.13 20.07 -14.81
C ILE A 219 -6.72 21.47 -15.00
N LYS A 220 -6.09 22.34 -15.79
CA LYS A 220 -6.56 23.72 -16.03
C LYS A 220 -7.94 23.80 -16.68
N LYS A 221 -8.32 22.79 -17.46
CA LYS A 221 -9.62 22.71 -18.15
C LYS A 221 -10.68 21.99 -17.32
N SER A 222 -10.31 21.42 -16.18
CA SER A 222 -11.24 20.67 -15.34
C SER A 222 -12.30 21.59 -14.73
N GLU A 223 -13.53 21.07 -14.68
CA GLU A 223 -14.64 21.69 -13.96
C GLU A 223 -14.87 21.03 -12.60
N ARG A 224 -14.20 19.90 -12.32
CA ARG A 224 -14.33 19.17 -11.05
C ARG A 224 -13.46 19.77 -9.97
N GLU A 225 -13.97 19.80 -8.74
CA GLU A 225 -13.22 20.28 -7.58
C GLU A 225 -12.04 19.37 -7.24
N ILE A 226 -12.23 18.05 -7.38
CA ILE A 226 -11.21 17.04 -7.10
C ILE A 226 -10.71 16.48 -8.44
N VAL A 227 -9.39 16.55 -8.65
CA VAL A 227 -8.72 15.96 -9.82
C VAL A 227 -7.70 14.93 -9.35
N VAL A 228 -7.83 13.71 -9.86
CA VAL A 228 -7.00 12.57 -9.51
C VAL A 228 -6.04 12.27 -10.67
N ILE A 229 -4.75 12.33 -10.40
CA ILE A 229 -3.69 11.96 -11.33
C ILE A 229 -3.36 10.48 -11.08
N ASP A 230 -3.84 9.59 -11.95
CA ASP A 230 -3.63 8.15 -11.80
C ASP A 230 -2.35 7.71 -12.54
N ALA A 231 -1.26 7.47 -11.78
CA ALA A 231 0.04 7.11 -12.32
C ALA A 231 0.75 6.03 -11.49
N ALA A 232 1.14 4.93 -12.14
CA ALA A 232 1.83 3.82 -11.47
C ALA A 232 3.20 4.22 -10.89
N LEU A 233 3.93 5.09 -11.59
CA LEU A 233 5.27 5.55 -11.20
C LEU A 233 5.28 7.00 -10.67
N LEU A 234 4.18 7.42 -10.04
CA LEU A 234 4.00 8.79 -9.55
C LEU A 234 5.11 9.23 -8.57
N LEU A 235 5.50 8.32 -7.67
CA LEU A 235 6.52 8.58 -6.65
C LEU A 235 7.92 8.64 -7.25
N GLU A 236 8.21 7.72 -8.17
CA GLU A 236 9.46 7.62 -8.91
C GLU A 236 9.66 8.84 -9.83
N ALA A 237 8.58 9.34 -10.43
CA ALA A 237 8.59 10.55 -11.24
C ALA A 237 8.69 11.85 -10.41
N GLY A 238 8.60 11.76 -9.08
CA GLY A 238 8.67 12.92 -8.19
C GLY A 238 7.47 13.87 -8.33
N TRP A 239 6.34 13.39 -8.84
CA TRP A 239 5.17 14.25 -9.10
C TRP A 239 4.41 14.63 -7.82
N GLY A 240 4.61 13.91 -6.73
CA GLY A 240 3.95 14.19 -5.45
C GLY A 240 4.18 15.61 -4.91
N LYS A 241 5.27 16.29 -5.32
CA LYS A 241 5.54 17.68 -4.91
C LYS A 241 4.55 18.71 -5.47
N TYR A 242 3.83 18.35 -6.53
CA TYR A 242 2.86 19.21 -7.21
C TYR A 242 1.41 18.99 -6.75
N LEU A 243 1.18 18.06 -5.82
CA LEU A 243 -0.14 17.55 -5.46
C LEU A 243 -0.42 17.87 -4.00
N ASN A 244 -1.71 18.03 -3.65
CA ASN A 244 -2.12 18.25 -2.27
C ASN A 244 -1.91 16.98 -1.43
N GLN A 245 -2.23 15.82 -2.03
CA GLN A 245 -2.04 14.52 -1.41
C GLN A 245 -1.57 13.46 -2.41
N VAL A 246 -0.82 12.48 -1.88
CA VAL A 246 -0.53 11.22 -2.56
C VAL A 246 -1.29 10.09 -1.88
N TRP A 247 -2.09 9.39 -2.65
CA TRP A 247 -2.88 8.24 -2.26
C TRP A 247 -2.25 6.97 -2.84
N CYS A 248 -2.01 5.97 -2.01
CA CYS A 248 -1.40 4.71 -2.44
C CYS A 248 -2.29 3.52 -2.14
N THR A 249 -2.45 2.63 -3.11
CA THR A 249 -3.03 1.31 -2.88
C THR A 249 -1.97 0.21 -2.87
N PHE A 250 -2.12 -0.75 -1.96
CA PHE A 250 -1.25 -1.92 -1.87
C PHE A 250 -2.04 -3.21 -1.59
N VAL A 251 -1.36 -4.34 -1.77
CA VAL A 251 -1.75 -5.65 -1.24
C VAL A 251 -0.50 -6.36 -0.71
N PRO A 252 -0.63 -7.38 0.15
CA PRO A 252 0.50 -8.22 0.55
C PRO A 252 1.27 -8.78 -0.65
N LYS A 253 2.58 -8.99 -0.50
CA LYS A 253 3.43 -9.45 -1.61
C LYS A 253 2.95 -10.76 -2.25
N ASN A 254 2.51 -11.72 -1.43
CA ASN A 254 2.03 -13.01 -1.93
C ASN A 254 0.77 -12.84 -2.80
N GLU A 255 -0.17 -12.01 -2.34
CA GLU A 255 -1.37 -11.65 -3.11
C GLU A 255 -1.02 -10.95 -4.43
N ALA A 256 -0.07 -10.01 -4.41
CA ALA A 256 0.39 -9.35 -5.63
C ALA A 256 0.97 -10.36 -6.63
N ILE A 257 1.79 -11.30 -6.17
CA ILE A 257 2.39 -12.34 -7.01
C ILE A 257 1.30 -13.22 -7.64
N GLU A 258 0.34 -13.69 -6.84
CA GLU A 258 -0.78 -14.52 -7.33
C GLU A 258 -1.59 -13.79 -8.40
N ARG A 259 -1.91 -12.51 -8.17
CA ARG A 259 -2.63 -11.69 -9.15
C ARG A 259 -1.83 -11.45 -10.43
N ILE A 260 -0.51 -11.24 -10.34
CA ILE A 260 0.35 -11.07 -11.52
C ILE A 260 0.37 -12.36 -12.35
N VAL A 261 0.58 -13.51 -11.71
CA VAL A 261 0.59 -14.82 -12.38
C VAL A 261 -0.74 -15.06 -13.08
N ALA A 262 -1.86 -14.85 -12.39
CA ALA A 262 -3.19 -15.07 -12.96
C ALA A 262 -3.53 -14.11 -14.10
N ARG A 263 -3.15 -12.84 -13.99
CA ARG A 263 -3.49 -11.80 -14.99
C ARG A 263 -2.57 -11.82 -16.22
N ASP A 264 -1.27 -11.99 -16.00
CA ASP A 264 -0.25 -11.83 -17.05
C ASP A 264 0.22 -13.18 -17.62
N ASN A 265 -0.23 -14.30 -17.05
CA ASN A 265 0.15 -15.67 -17.45
C ASN A 265 1.68 -15.88 -17.49
N VAL A 266 2.36 -15.47 -16.41
CA VAL A 266 3.81 -15.55 -16.25
C VAL A 266 4.19 -16.50 -15.10
N SER A 267 5.46 -16.92 -15.06
CA SER A 267 5.96 -17.72 -13.93
C SER A 267 5.97 -16.92 -12.63
N LYS A 268 5.95 -17.63 -11.50
CA LYS A 268 6.02 -17.03 -10.16
C LYS A 268 7.34 -16.27 -9.98
N GLU A 269 8.44 -16.78 -10.54
CA GLU A 269 9.76 -16.17 -10.52
C GLU A 269 9.75 -14.82 -11.25
N ASN A 270 9.17 -14.77 -12.45
CA ASN A 270 9.05 -13.53 -13.21
C ASN A 270 8.15 -12.51 -12.47
N ALA A 271 7.05 -12.96 -11.87
CA ALA A 271 6.20 -12.12 -11.04
C ALA A 271 6.93 -11.52 -9.83
N MET A 272 7.78 -12.32 -9.15
CA MET A 272 8.62 -11.86 -8.05
C MET A 272 9.66 -10.82 -8.49
N GLU A 273 10.31 -11.03 -9.64
CA GLU A 273 11.28 -10.08 -10.21
C GLU A 273 10.64 -8.74 -10.54
N ARG A 274 9.46 -8.77 -11.21
CA ARG A 274 8.67 -7.57 -11.48
C ARG A 274 8.34 -6.81 -10.21
N LEU A 275 7.87 -7.51 -9.18
CA LEU A 275 7.53 -6.90 -7.89
C LEU A 275 8.77 -6.32 -7.19
N ALA A 276 9.92 -6.98 -7.28
CA ALA A 276 11.18 -6.55 -6.67
C ALA A 276 11.83 -5.35 -7.37
N SER A 277 11.53 -5.12 -8.65
CA SER A 277 12.03 -3.95 -9.38
C SER A 277 11.37 -2.61 -8.99
N GLN A 278 10.26 -2.66 -8.25
CA GLN A 278 9.51 -1.48 -7.83
C GLN A 278 9.79 -1.11 -6.36
N LEU A 279 9.38 0.09 -5.94
CA LEU A 279 9.35 0.45 -4.52
C LEU A 279 8.55 -0.58 -3.71
N SER A 280 9.04 -0.88 -2.51
CA SER A 280 8.32 -1.73 -1.57
C SER A 280 7.05 -1.05 -1.05
N ASN A 281 6.09 -1.84 -0.53
CA ASN A 281 4.89 -1.29 0.11
C ASN A 281 5.24 -0.30 1.23
N SER A 282 6.27 -0.61 2.04
CA SER A 282 6.70 0.27 3.13
C SER A 282 7.18 1.62 2.60
N GLU A 283 7.98 1.62 1.55
CA GLU A 283 8.48 2.88 0.94
C GLU A 283 7.33 3.69 0.35
N ARG A 284 6.38 3.06 -0.35
CA ARG A 284 5.20 3.76 -0.88
C ARG A 284 4.35 4.36 0.23
N ILE A 285 4.06 3.59 1.27
CA ILE A 285 3.25 4.03 2.42
C ILE A 285 3.92 5.24 3.10
N SER A 286 5.24 5.19 3.33
CA SER A 286 5.97 6.30 3.96
C SER A 286 5.94 7.61 3.17
N LYS A 287 5.66 7.53 1.86
CA LYS A 287 5.58 8.65 0.92
C LYS A 287 4.14 9.06 0.58
N SER A 288 3.13 8.45 1.23
CA SER A 288 1.71 8.66 0.95
C SER A 288 1.00 9.31 2.12
N ASN A 289 0.00 10.15 1.82
CA ASN A 289 -0.90 10.76 2.79
C ASN A 289 -2.01 9.81 3.21
N VAL A 290 -2.59 9.08 2.24
CA VAL A 290 -3.68 8.12 2.46
C VAL A 290 -3.30 6.80 1.83
N VAL A 291 -3.69 5.70 2.47
CA VAL A 291 -3.39 4.35 2.01
C VAL A 291 -4.64 3.49 1.96
N PHE A 292 -4.74 2.68 0.90
CA PHE A 292 -5.79 1.71 0.67
C PHE A 292 -5.23 0.28 0.57
N CYS A 293 -6.03 -0.71 0.96
CA CYS A 293 -5.72 -2.12 0.78
C CYS A 293 -6.87 -2.81 0.03
N SER A 294 -6.58 -3.35 -1.16
CA SER A 294 -7.56 -4.06 -2.00
C SER A 294 -7.52 -5.58 -1.81
N LEU A 295 -7.15 -6.04 -0.62
CA LEU A 295 -7.07 -7.47 -0.29
C LEU A 295 -8.44 -8.13 -0.20
N TRP A 296 -9.45 -7.38 0.26
CA TRP A 296 -10.81 -7.88 0.49
C TRP A 296 -11.73 -7.57 -0.69
N GLU A 297 -13.03 -7.81 -0.50
CA GLU A 297 -14.06 -7.47 -1.46
C GLU A 297 -14.02 -6.00 -1.89
N TYR A 298 -14.51 -5.73 -3.09
CA TYR A 298 -14.53 -4.37 -3.66
C TYR A 298 -15.23 -3.37 -2.74
N SER A 299 -16.35 -3.77 -2.11
CA SER A 299 -17.09 -2.95 -1.14
C SER A 299 -16.22 -2.43 0.01
N GLU A 300 -15.25 -3.22 0.50
CA GLU A 300 -14.34 -2.79 1.56
C GLU A 300 -13.31 -1.78 1.03
N THR A 301 -12.86 -1.94 -0.22
CA THR A 301 -11.96 -0.96 -0.85
C THR A 301 -12.70 0.36 -1.09
N GLU A 302 -13.92 0.30 -1.62
CA GLU A 302 -14.81 1.44 -1.85
C GLU A 302 -15.11 2.18 -0.55
N ARG A 303 -15.38 1.45 0.55
CA ARG A 303 -15.56 2.04 1.89
C ARG A 303 -14.36 2.87 2.33
N GLN A 304 -13.13 2.37 2.11
CA GLN A 304 -11.91 3.11 2.43
C GLN A 304 -11.79 4.38 1.56
N VAL A 305 -12.13 4.30 0.28
CA VAL A 305 -12.09 5.44 -0.64
C VAL A 305 -13.14 6.49 -0.27
N CYS A 306 -14.37 6.08 0.07
CA CYS A 306 -15.42 6.97 0.56
C CYS A 306 -14.96 7.73 1.80
N LYS A 307 -14.41 7.02 2.78
CA LYS A 307 -13.86 7.62 4.00
C LYS A 307 -12.83 8.72 3.67
N ALA A 308 -11.92 8.45 2.73
CA ALA A 308 -10.92 9.43 2.31
C ALA A 308 -11.56 10.64 1.60
N LEU A 309 -12.52 10.41 0.69
CA LEU A 309 -13.20 11.47 -0.05
C LEU A 309 -14.05 12.38 0.83
N GLU A 310 -14.75 11.81 1.82
CA GLU A 310 -15.55 12.58 2.78
C GLU A 310 -14.67 13.53 3.59
N LEU A 311 -13.49 13.08 4.02
CA LEU A 311 -12.50 13.94 4.68
C LEU A 311 -12.09 15.13 3.79
N ILE A 312 -11.77 14.88 2.51
CA ILE A 312 -11.42 15.95 1.57
C ILE A 312 -12.57 16.97 1.44
N ARG A 313 -13.79 16.48 1.22
CA ARG A 313 -14.97 17.33 0.99
C ARG A 313 -15.32 18.19 2.20
N ASN A 314 -15.16 17.65 3.41
CA ASN A 314 -15.56 18.34 4.63
C ASN A 314 -14.50 19.33 5.11
N ASP A 315 -13.22 18.96 4.99
CA ASP A 315 -12.13 19.64 5.72
C ASP A 315 -11.16 20.39 4.81
N TYR A 316 -11.09 20.05 3.52
CA TYR A 316 -10.04 20.55 2.61
C TYR A 316 -10.55 21.27 1.35
N LEU A 317 -11.84 21.15 1.02
CA LEU A 317 -12.44 21.97 -0.04
C LEU A 317 -12.91 23.33 0.52
N PRO A 318 -12.87 24.40 -0.30
CA PRO A 318 -13.46 25.68 0.10
C PRO A 318 -14.96 25.51 0.39
N LYS A 319 -15.44 26.17 1.45
CA LYS A 319 -16.87 26.22 1.80
C LYS A 319 -17.60 27.31 1.03
#